data_AF-A0A819RBF1-F1
#
_entry.id   AF-A0A819RBF1-F1
#
_cell.length_a   1.000
_cell.length_b   1.000
_cell.length_c   1.000
_cell.angle_alpha   90.00
_cell.angle_beta   90.00
_cell.angle_gamma   90.00
#
_symmetry.space_group_name_H-M   'P 1'
#
loop_
_entity.id
_entity.type
_entity.pdbx_description
1 polymer ?
#
loop_
_entity_poly.entity_id
_entity_poly.type
_entity_poly.pdbx_seq_one_letter_code
_entity_poly.pdbx_strand_id
1 'polypeptide(L)'
;EKQVKILVNNDPATNTCEITVEGQDSENQKVKKEFDSFMSWLKDCVIIRPPNAGVQPRLLRPKMRKAYPEIEEKISHITASERTMVDLYKGIKITDATRETRMEVVAWIAICKFNCKLEGGFVRDWIVGNYRSRPINFLNNPKRWIEYRTNANGDNIPYINKEVVPSDLDCYLPLNVYFDINKFQDELYKFDITCRVFREDWRYVLLIDEYAPTGPFTMDLIEPHGALTHDRIDFDVNNLSLEKDYPREIGMRIDITESPYFIELETIIENIKSKHFQVLRPIDKPTSHRSY
;
A
#
# COMPACT_ATOMS: atom_id res chain seq x y z
N GLU A 1 -13.45 2.30 25.76
CA GLU A 1 -12.83 3.49 25.15
C GLU A 1 -13.78 4.67 25.33
N LYS A 2 -13.28 5.86 25.70
CA LYS A 2 -14.12 7.05 25.81
C LYS A 2 -14.37 7.57 24.39
N GLN A 3 -15.50 7.19 23.82
CA GLN A 3 -15.89 7.61 22.48
C GLN A 3 -16.17 9.12 22.46
N VAL A 4 -15.49 9.82 21.57
CA VAL A 4 -15.87 11.15 21.13
C VAL A 4 -17.05 10.99 20.18
N LYS A 5 -18.08 11.81 20.35
CA LYS A 5 -19.24 11.83 19.45
C LYS A 5 -18.96 12.80 18.31
N ILE A 6 -18.96 12.30 17.08
CA ILE A 6 -18.79 13.11 15.87
C ILE A 6 -20.12 13.18 15.15
N LEU A 7 -20.61 14.39 14.90
CA LEU A 7 -21.79 14.68 14.09
C LEU A 7 -21.31 15.37 12.81
N VAL A 8 -21.79 14.89 11.66
CA VAL A 8 -21.51 15.49 10.37
C VAL A 8 -22.83 15.97 9.78
N ASN A 9 -22.95 17.27 9.54
CA ASN A 9 -24.11 17.90 8.95
C ASN A 9 -23.71 18.52 7.61
N ASN A 10 -24.23 17.97 6.52
CA ASN A 10 -24.01 18.49 5.19
C ASN A 10 -25.16 19.44 4.85
N ASP A 11 -24.85 20.70 4.56
CA ASP A 11 -25.81 21.66 4.02
C ASP A 11 -25.55 21.83 2.51
N PRO A 12 -26.39 21.21 1.65
CA PRO A 12 -26.24 21.32 0.21
C PRO A 12 -26.55 22.72 -0.32
N ALA A 13 -27.29 23.55 0.42
CA ALA A 13 -27.66 24.88 -0.03
C ALA A 13 -26.48 25.86 0.04
N THR A 14 -25.60 25.67 1.01
CA THR A 14 -24.39 26.47 1.22
C THR A 14 -23.12 25.77 0.73
N ASN A 15 -23.21 24.51 0.29
CA ASN A 15 -22.07 23.62 0.04
C ASN A 15 -21.10 23.55 1.23
N THR A 16 -21.64 23.57 2.46
CA THR A 16 -20.82 23.45 3.68
C THR A 16 -21.02 22.10 4.35
N CYS A 17 -19.93 21.54 4.86
CA CYS A 17 -19.95 20.41 5.78
C CYS A 17 -19.58 20.92 7.17
N GLU A 18 -20.51 20.85 8.11
CA GLU A 18 -20.30 21.17 9.51
C GLU A 18 -20.01 19.89 10.28
N ILE A 19 -18.91 19.88 11.02
CA ILE A 19 -18.52 18.73 11.83
C ILE A 19 -18.47 19.17 13.30
N THR A 20 -19.32 18.56 14.13
CA THR A 20 -19.35 18.80 15.58
C THR A 20 -18.71 17.62 16.28
N VAL A 21 -17.76 17.91 17.18
CA VAL A 21 -17.00 16.90 17.94
C VAL A 21 -17.25 17.15 19.43
N GLU A 22 -17.87 16.19 20.11
CA GLU A 22 -18.23 16.27 21.54
C GLU A 22 -17.52 15.17 22.33
N GLY A 23 -16.66 15.55 23.27
CA GLY A 23 -15.86 14.63 24.08
C GLY A 23 -15.12 15.35 25.20
N GLN A 24 -14.24 14.64 25.92
CA GLN A 24 -13.33 15.28 26.87
C GLN A 24 -12.32 16.16 26.13
N ASP A 25 -11.90 17.29 26.71
CA ASP A 25 -10.99 18.25 26.05
C ASP A 25 -9.73 17.59 25.48
N SER A 26 -9.13 16.64 26.20
CA SER A 26 -7.95 15.91 25.73
C SER A 26 -8.20 15.08 24.48
N GLU A 27 -9.39 14.50 24.34
CA GLU A 27 -9.78 13.73 23.15
C GLU A 27 -10.21 14.67 22.01
N ASN A 28 -10.91 15.76 22.32
CA ASN A 28 -11.26 16.78 21.33
C ASN A 28 -10.01 17.41 20.72
N GLN A 29 -8.95 17.63 21.51
CA GLN A 29 -7.67 18.12 20.99
C GLN A 29 -7.00 17.13 20.05
N LYS A 30 -7.06 15.82 20.34
CA LYS A 30 -6.55 14.78 19.41
C LYS A 30 -7.33 14.78 18.11
N VAL A 31 -8.66 14.79 18.19
CA VAL A 31 -9.53 14.83 17.01
C VAL A 31 -9.29 16.10 16.20
N LYS A 32 -9.16 17.26 16.86
CA LYS A 32 -8.82 18.53 16.20
C LYS A 32 -7.47 18.43 15.48
N LYS A 33 -6.46 17.81 16.08
CA LYS A 33 -5.15 17.61 15.44
C LYS A 33 -5.26 16.76 14.18
N GLU A 34 -6.04 15.68 14.20
CA GLU A 34 -6.30 14.86 13.00
C GLU A 34 -7.08 15.66 11.93
N PHE A 35 -8.06 16.49 12.31
CA PHE A 35 -8.75 17.39 11.38
C PHE A 35 -7.82 18.44 10.77
N ASP A 36 -7.00 19.09 11.59
CA ASP A 36 -6.03 20.09 11.12
C ASP A 36 -5.02 19.45 10.15
N SER A 37 -4.56 18.23 10.46
CA SER A 37 -3.69 17.42 9.61
C SER A 37 -4.36 17.09 8.27
N PHE A 38 -5.59 16.56 8.30
CA PHE A 38 -6.39 16.30 7.09
C PHE A 38 -6.61 17.56 6.25
N MET A 39 -6.99 18.68 6.87
CA MET A 39 -7.23 19.94 6.17
C MET A 39 -5.95 20.55 5.61
N SER A 40 -4.82 20.39 6.30
CA SER A 40 -3.51 20.82 5.79
C SER A 40 -3.16 20.05 4.53
N TRP A 41 -3.35 18.73 4.53
CA TRP A 41 -3.12 17.89 3.37
C TRP A 41 -4.09 18.21 2.22
N LEU A 42 -5.41 18.35 2.51
CA LEU A 42 -6.44 18.55 1.48
C LEU A 42 -6.24 19.84 0.68
N LYS A 43 -5.73 20.90 1.32
CA LYS A 43 -5.50 22.21 0.68
C LYS A 43 -4.56 22.13 -0.54
N ASP A 44 -3.61 21.20 -0.50
CA ASP A 44 -2.57 21.07 -1.53
C ASP A 44 -2.89 19.95 -2.53
N CYS A 45 -4.09 19.36 -2.45
CA CYS A 45 -4.45 18.17 -3.21
C CYS A 45 -5.39 18.46 -4.39
N VAL A 46 -5.18 17.73 -5.50
CA VAL A 46 -6.16 17.62 -6.59
C VAL A 46 -6.96 16.33 -6.38
N ILE A 47 -8.27 16.45 -6.20
CA ILE A 47 -9.18 15.28 -6.11
C ILE A 47 -9.38 14.75 -7.52
N ILE A 48 -8.90 13.55 -7.81
CA ILE A 48 -8.87 13.03 -9.18
C ILE A 48 -9.89 11.92 -9.41
N ARG A 49 -10.07 10.98 -8.47
CA ARG A 49 -11.07 9.89 -8.55
C ARG A 49 -11.43 9.32 -7.17
N PRO A 50 -12.60 8.67 -7.01
CA PRO A 50 -12.91 7.92 -5.80
C PRO A 50 -12.02 6.67 -5.66
N PRO A 51 -11.79 6.15 -4.44
CA PRO A 51 -10.83 5.08 -4.14
C PRO A 51 -11.17 3.73 -4.79
N ASN A 52 -12.39 3.60 -5.32
CA ASN A 52 -12.93 2.41 -5.96
C ASN A 52 -13.23 2.62 -7.46
N ALA A 53 -12.64 3.66 -8.09
CA ALA A 53 -12.78 3.90 -9.54
C ALA A 53 -11.91 2.96 -10.41
N GLY A 54 -11.33 1.93 -9.81
CA GLY A 54 -10.49 0.95 -10.48
C GLY A 54 -11.28 -0.18 -11.12
N VAL A 55 -10.55 -1.09 -11.76
CA VAL A 55 -11.09 -2.32 -12.33
C VAL A 55 -11.12 -3.39 -11.26
N GLN A 56 -12.29 -4.00 -11.08
CA GLN A 56 -12.49 -5.14 -10.17
C GLN A 56 -11.50 -6.27 -10.46
N PRO A 57 -11.06 -7.02 -9.44
CA PRO A 57 -10.19 -8.17 -9.62
C PRO A 57 -10.73 -9.12 -10.69
N ARG A 58 -9.87 -9.49 -11.64
CA ARG A 58 -10.22 -10.46 -12.69
C ARG A 58 -9.17 -11.54 -12.86
N LEU A 59 -9.61 -12.71 -13.33
CA LEU A 59 -8.73 -13.77 -13.75
C LEU A 59 -7.90 -13.33 -14.97
N LEU A 60 -6.65 -13.80 -15.01
CA LEU A 60 -5.84 -13.70 -16.21
C LEU A 60 -6.40 -14.59 -17.32
N ARG A 61 -6.16 -14.22 -18.57
CA ARG A 61 -6.49 -15.08 -19.72
C ARG A 61 -5.79 -16.45 -19.60
N PRO A 62 -6.42 -17.56 -20.03
CA PRO A 62 -5.88 -18.92 -19.86
C PRO A 62 -4.43 -19.11 -20.33
N LYS A 63 -4.04 -18.46 -21.44
CA LYS A 63 -2.67 -18.49 -21.95
C LYS A 63 -1.66 -17.97 -20.93
N MET A 64 -1.98 -16.87 -20.24
CA MET A 64 -1.11 -16.28 -19.23
C MET A 64 -1.08 -17.08 -17.94
N ARG A 65 -2.23 -17.58 -17.50
CA ARG A 65 -2.30 -18.49 -16.33
C ARG A 65 -1.40 -19.71 -16.49
N LYS A 66 -1.35 -20.26 -17.72
CA LYS A 66 -0.47 -21.38 -18.06
C LYS A 66 1.01 -20.96 -18.13
N ALA A 67 1.30 -19.75 -18.58
CA ALA A 67 2.68 -19.25 -18.70
C ALA A 67 3.30 -18.86 -17.35
N TYR A 68 2.48 -18.36 -16.42
CA TYR A 68 2.90 -17.81 -15.13
C TYR A 68 2.04 -18.33 -13.97
N PRO A 69 1.99 -19.66 -13.74
CA PRO A 69 1.17 -20.24 -12.68
C PRO A 69 1.55 -19.74 -11.27
N GLU A 70 2.80 -19.32 -11.09
CA GLU A 70 3.32 -18.81 -9.81
C GLU A 70 2.66 -17.49 -9.36
N ILE A 71 2.06 -16.74 -10.29
CA ILE A 71 1.35 -15.50 -9.95
C ILE A 71 0.11 -15.83 -9.11
N GLU A 72 -0.71 -16.81 -9.54
CA GLU A 72 -1.90 -17.22 -8.80
C GLU A 72 -1.54 -17.84 -7.45
N GLU A 73 -0.46 -18.60 -7.39
CA GLU A 73 0.06 -19.15 -6.14
C GLU A 73 0.34 -18.02 -5.13
N LYS A 74 1.09 -16.99 -5.53
CA LYS A 74 1.41 -15.85 -4.66
C LYS A 74 0.20 -14.98 -4.31
N ILE A 75 -0.75 -14.79 -5.24
CA ILE A 75 -2.00 -14.11 -4.94
C ILE A 75 -2.76 -14.88 -3.85
N SER A 76 -2.85 -16.20 -3.97
CA SER A 76 -3.53 -17.04 -2.99
C SER A 76 -2.87 -16.98 -1.61
N HIS A 77 -1.55 -16.82 -1.53
CA HIS A 77 -0.86 -16.61 -0.26
C HIS A 77 -1.36 -15.33 0.45
N ILE A 78 -1.78 -14.31 -0.28
CA ILE A 78 -2.10 -13.02 0.34
C ILE A 78 -3.60 -12.84 0.56
N THR A 79 -4.43 -13.38 -0.33
CA THR A 79 -5.84 -13.01 -0.42
C THR A 79 -6.82 -14.08 0.06
N ALA A 80 -6.38 -15.33 0.21
CA ALA A 80 -7.22 -16.43 0.68
C ALA A 80 -7.49 -16.32 2.19
N SER A 81 -8.67 -15.84 2.58
CA SER A 81 -8.97 -15.57 4.00
C SER A 81 -9.18 -16.84 4.83
N GLU A 82 -9.40 -17.98 4.18
CA GLU A 82 -9.53 -19.30 4.79
C GLU A 82 -8.19 -19.88 5.28
N ARG A 83 -7.05 -19.26 4.94
CA ARG A 83 -5.73 -19.70 5.40
C ARG A 83 -5.67 -19.74 6.93
N THR A 84 -5.13 -20.84 7.43
CA THR A 84 -4.94 -21.07 8.86
C THR A 84 -3.57 -20.60 9.33
N MET A 85 -3.38 -20.56 10.66
CA MET A 85 -2.05 -20.34 11.26
C MET A 85 -1.00 -21.32 10.72
N VAL A 86 -1.38 -22.56 10.42
CA VAL A 86 -0.47 -23.59 9.88
C VAL A 86 0.01 -23.22 8.48
N ASP A 87 -0.87 -22.68 7.65
CA ASP A 87 -0.54 -22.26 6.28
C ASP A 87 0.43 -21.09 6.29
N LEU A 88 0.26 -20.17 7.24
CA LEU A 88 1.14 -19.00 7.42
C LEU A 88 2.47 -19.37 8.09
N TYR A 89 2.49 -20.45 8.87
CA TYR A 89 3.66 -20.87 9.66
C TYR A 89 4.91 -21.13 8.80
N LYS A 90 4.71 -21.59 7.56
CA LYS A 90 5.82 -21.80 6.61
C LYS A 90 6.51 -20.48 6.22
N GLY A 91 5.77 -19.38 6.17
CA GLY A 91 6.32 -18.06 5.83
C GLY A 91 7.10 -17.39 6.96
N ILE A 92 7.03 -17.93 8.18
CA ILE A 92 7.61 -17.34 9.40
C ILE A 92 8.70 -18.21 10.06
N LYS A 93 8.82 -19.50 9.73
CA LYS A 93 9.83 -20.39 10.34
C LYS A 93 11.25 -20.03 9.87
N ILE A 94 12.13 -19.74 10.83
CA ILE A 94 13.48 -19.16 10.65
C ILE A 94 14.36 -19.86 9.59
N THR A 95 14.23 -21.17 9.35
CA THR A 95 15.09 -21.89 8.40
C THR A 95 14.73 -21.65 6.94
N ASP A 96 13.44 -21.43 6.64
CA ASP A 96 12.93 -21.31 5.27
C ASP A 96 12.28 -19.95 4.99
N ALA A 97 12.02 -19.16 6.05
CA ALA A 97 11.45 -17.83 5.92
C ALA A 97 12.42 -16.89 5.21
N THR A 98 11.90 -16.21 4.19
CA THR A 98 12.59 -15.08 3.56
C THR A 98 11.89 -13.78 3.93
N ARG A 99 12.52 -12.66 3.58
CA ARG A 99 11.87 -11.35 3.71
C ARG A 99 10.53 -11.30 2.97
N GLU A 100 10.48 -11.84 1.76
CA GLU A 100 9.28 -11.85 0.93
C GLU A 100 8.18 -12.73 1.52
N THR A 101 8.50 -13.92 2.05
CA THR A 101 7.47 -14.76 2.68
C THR A 101 6.91 -14.10 3.94
N ARG A 102 7.73 -13.33 4.67
CA ARG A 102 7.26 -12.52 5.80
C ARG A 102 6.41 -11.33 5.34
N MET A 103 6.78 -10.67 4.25
CA MET A 103 5.94 -9.64 3.61
C MET A 103 4.59 -10.21 3.15
N GLU A 104 4.55 -11.42 2.59
CA GLU A 104 3.29 -12.11 2.24
C GLU A 104 2.40 -12.33 3.47
N VAL A 105 2.99 -12.71 4.61
CA VAL A 105 2.23 -12.89 5.87
C VAL A 105 1.69 -11.56 6.38
N VAL A 106 2.49 -10.49 6.37
CA VAL A 106 2.01 -9.14 6.76
C VAL A 106 0.89 -8.67 5.83
N ALA A 107 1.06 -8.84 4.52
CA ALA A 107 0.05 -8.51 3.52
C ALA A 107 -1.25 -9.30 3.74
N TRP A 108 -1.13 -10.61 4.02
CA TRP A 108 -2.30 -11.45 4.34
C TRP A 108 -3.03 -10.97 5.58
N ILE A 109 -2.32 -10.59 6.65
CA ILE A 109 -2.95 -10.05 7.86
C ILE A 109 -3.71 -8.77 7.51
N ALA A 110 -3.07 -7.82 6.81
CA ALA A 110 -3.70 -6.56 6.43
C ALA A 110 -4.95 -6.77 5.58
N ILE A 111 -4.88 -7.60 4.55
CA ILE A 111 -6.00 -7.84 3.64
C ILE A 111 -7.09 -8.70 4.28
N CYS A 112 -6.75 -9.88 4.79
CA CYS A 112 -7.74 -10.88 5.19
C CYS A 112 -8.36 -10.60 6.56
N LYS A 113 -7.58 -10.01 7.50
CA LYS A 113 -8.06 -9.72 8.87
C LYS A 113 -8.50 -8.27 9.07
N PHE A 114 -7.91 -7.32 8.34
CA PHE A 114 -8.19 -5.90 8.51
C PHE A 114 -8.84 -5.23 7.29
N ASN A 115 -9.16 -6.01 6.25
CA ASN A 115 -9.84 -5.55 5.04
C ASN A 115 -9.11 -4.39 4.34
N CYS A 116 -7.78 -4.33 4.45
CA CYS A 116 -6.98 -3.42 3.65
C CYS A 116 -6.94 -3.89 2.19
N LYS A 117 -6.57 -2.97 1.29
CA LYS A 117 -6.28 -3.28 -0.11
C LYS A 117 -4.80 -3.04 -0.39
N LEU A 118 -4.09 -4.05 -0.88
CA LEU A 118 -2.66 -3.96 -1.19
C LEU A 118 -2.46 -3.54 -2.64
N GLU A 119 -1.60 -2.56 -2.89
CA GLU A 119 -1.29 -2.05 -4.22
C GLU A 119 0.23 -1.87 -4.41
N GLY A 120 0.63 -1.43 -5.61
CA GLY A 120 1.93 -0.81 -5.82
C GLY A 120 3.10 -1.79 -6.00
N GLY A 121 4.25 -1.39 -5.43
CA GLY A 121 5.56 -1.97 -5.75
C GLY A 121 5.68 -3.45 -5.41
N PHE A 122 5.10 -3.90 -4.30
CA PHE A 122 5.15 -5.31 -3.92
C PHE A 122 4.40 -6.22 -4.90
N VAL A 123 3.21 -5.79 -5.34
CA VAL A 123 2.40 -6.54 -6.32
C VAL A 123 3.17 -6.63 -7.64
N ARG A 124 3.73 -5.52 -8.11
CA ARG A 124 4.57 -5.48 -9.31
C ARG A 124 5.81 -6.35 -9.18
N ASP A 125 6.65 -6.09 -8.19
CA ASP A 125 8.00 -6.64 -8.11
C ASP A 125 7.99 -8.10 -7.66
N TRP A 126 7.22 -8.42 -6.62
CA TRP A 126 7.27 -9.74 -6.02
C TRP A 126 6.21 -10.69 -6.59
N ILE A 127 4.95 -10.28 -6.63
CA ILE A 127 3.84 -11.13 -7.05
C ILE A 127 3.93 -11.43 -8.54
N VAL A 128 4.01 -10.38 -9.36
CA VAL A 128 4.11 -10.51 -10.81
C VAL A 128 5.55 -10.75 -11.27
N GLY A 129 6.48 -9.88 -10.87
CA GLY A 129 7.85 -9.86 -11.37
C GLY A 129 8.74 -11.00 -10.85
N ASN A 130 8.47 -11.50 -9.64
CA ASN A 130 9.37 -12.40 -8.90
C ASN A 130 10.79 -11.83 -8.72
N TYR A 131 10.91 -10.53 -8.54
CA TYR A 131 12.17 -9.82 -8.39
C TYR A 131 12.69 -9.87 -6.97
N ARG A 132 14.01 -10.08 -6.88
CA ARG A 132 14.78 -9.96 -5.65
C ARG A 132 16.07 -9.23 -5.98
N SER A 133 16.30 -8.13 -5.29
CA SER A 133 17.55 -7.37 -5.36
C SER A 133 17.95 -6.95 -3.96
N ARG A 134 19.24 -6.98 -3.67
CA ARG A 134 19.83 -6.50 -2.41
C ARG A 134 21.12 -5.74 -2.73
N PRO A 135 21.38 -4.61 -2.06
CA PRO A 135 22.61 -3.85 -2.22
C PRO A 135 23.82 -4.71 -1.82
N ILE A 136 24.76 -4.90 -2.74
CA ILE A 136 25.94 -5.78 -2.55
C ILE A 136 26.72 -5.38 -1.30
N ASN A 137 26.85 -4.07 -1.07
CA ASN A 137 27.61 -3.50 0.04
C ASN A 137 27.00 -3.78 1.42
N PHE A 138 25.73 -4.23 1.49
CA PHE A 138 25.00 -4.47 2.73
C PHE A 138 24.38 -5.87 2.80
N LEU A 139 24.85 -6.83 1.98
CA LEU A 139 24.35 -8.21 1.96
C LEU A 139 24.38 -8.85 3.36
N ASN A 140 25.45 -8.64 4.12
CA ASN A 140 25.63 -9.22 5.46
C ASN A 140 25.12 -8.32 6.60
N ASN A 141 24.51 -7.17 6.29
CA ASN A 141 23.97 -6.27 7.31
C ASN A 141 22.65 -5.64 6.87
N PRO A 142 21.53 -6.39 6.95
CA PRO A 142 20.23 -5.92 6.53
C PRO A 142 19.73 -4.65 7.24
N LYS A 143 20.24 -4.33 8.44
CA LYS A 143 19.88 -3.09 9.14
C LYS A 143 20.27 -1.84 8.35
N ARG A 144 21.30 -1.93 7.50
CA ARG A 144 21.75 -0.82 6.64
C ARG A 144 20.86 -0.62 5.41
N TRP A 145 19.84 -1.45 5.23
CA TRP A 145 18.82 -1.25 4.20
C TRP A 145 17.81 -0.17 4.61
N ILE A 146 17.79 0.25 5.88
CA ILE A 146 16.89 1.29 6.37
C ILE A 146 17.56 2.64 6.19
N GLU A 147 16.87 3.53 5.49
CA GLU A 147 17.19 4.94 5.38
C GLU A 147 16.12 5.77 6.08
N TYR A 148 16.44 7.03 6.39
CA TYR A 148 15.53 7.93 7.10
C TYR A 148 15.40 9.24 6.35
N ARG A 149 14.17 9.73 6.24
CA ARG A 149 13.86 11.07 5.74
C ARG A 149 13.19 11.88 6.86
N THR A 150 13.50 13.17 6.94
CA THR A 150 12.81 14.06 7.87
C THR A 150 11.53 14.58 7.23
N ASN A 151 10.37 14.38 7.87
CA ASN A 151 9.09 14.90 7.38
C ASN A 151 8.92 16.39 7.72
N ALA A 152 7.81 17.00 7.29
CA ALA A 152 7.49 18.41 7.56
C ALA A 152 7.38 18.74 9.07
N ASN A 153 7.10 17.74 9.90
CA ASN A 153 6.99 17.86 11.36
C ASN A 153 8.34 17.68 12.08
N GLY A 154 9.42 17.39 11.34
CA GLY A 154 10.75 17.15 11.91
C GLY A 154 11.01 15.71 12.35
N ASP A 155 10.06 14.79 12.13
CA ASP A 155 10.22 13.37 12.49
C ASP A 155 11.03 12.62 11.44
N ASN A 156 11.89 11.70 11.90
CA ASN A 156 12.63 10.80 11.03
C ASN A 156 11.77 9.58 10.67
N ILE A 157 11.30 9.56 9.43
CA ILE A 157 10.46 8.51 8.87
C ILE A 157 11.34 7.48 8.14
N PRO A 158 11.26 6.19 8.52
CA PRO A 158 12.05 5.16 7.86
C PRO A 158 11.50 4.86 6.47
N TYR A 159 12.41 4.51 5.56
CA TYR A 159 12.08 3.90 4.28
C TYR A 159 13.18 2.91 3.91
N ILE A 160 12.89 1.97 3.02
CA ILE A 160 13.87 0.99 2.56
C ILE A 160 14.67 1.54 1.38
N ASN A 161 15.97 1.31 1.40
CA ASN A 161 16.88 1.64 0.29
C ASN A 161 16.33 1.05 -1.02
N LYS A 162 16.25 1.87 -2.07
CA LYS A 162 15.60 1.53 -3.35
C LYS A 162 16.25 0.36 -4.11
N GLU A 163 17.48 -0.02 -3.79
CA GLU A 163 18.14 -1.20 -4.36
C GLU A 163 17.63 -2.52 -3.77
N VAL A 164 16.91 -2.46 -2.65
CA VAL A 164 16.22 -3.61 -2.04
C VAL A 164 14.85 -3.78 -2.70
N VAL A 165 14.67 -4.91 -3.38
CA VAL A 165 13.43 -5.24 -4.10
C VAL A 165 12.88 -6.59 -3.62
N PRO A 166 11.58 -6.69 -3.26
CA PRO A 166 10.61 -5.59 -3.15
C PRO A 166 10.97 -4.61 -2.02
N SER A 167 10.59 -3.34 -2.10
CA SER A 167 10.96 -2.35 -1.08
C SER A 167 10.03 -2.42 0.14
N ASP A 168 8.73 -2.29 -0.10
CA ASP A 168 7.71 -2.00 0.89
C ASP A 168 6.36 -2.63 0.52
N LEU A 169 5.37 -2.49 1.41
CA LEU A 169 3.97 -2.85 1.19
C LEU A 169 3.12 -1.57 1.21
N ASP A 170 2.37 -1.29 0.15
CA ASP A 170 1.44 -0.16 0.10
C ASP A 170 0.00 -0.64 0.31
N CYS A 171 -0.58 -0.38 1.47
CA CYS A 171 -1.93 -0.82 1.81
C CYS A 171 -2.87 0.36 2.05
N TYR A 172 -3.98 0.40 1.31
CA TYR A 172 -5.09 1.31 1.60
C TYR A 172 -5.92 0.77 2.75
N LEU A 173 -6.17 1.64 3.72
CA LEU A 173 -7.07 1.35 4.84
C LEU A 173 -8.53 1.26 4.36
N PRO A 174 -9.36 0.43 5.00
CA PRO A 174 -10.76 0.29 4.65
C PRO A 174 -11.54 1.61 4.85
N LEU A 175 -12.40 1.97 3.89
CA LEU A 175 -13.22 3.18 3.97
C LEU A 175 -14.30 3.12 5.06
N ASN A 176 -14.84 1.93 5.29
CA ASN A 176 -16.09 1.73 6.03
C ASN A 176 -15.88 1.08 7.40
N VAL A 177 -14.63 0.81 7.78
CA VAL A 177 -14.29 0.10 9.01
C VAL A 177 -13.13 0.79 9.68
N TYR A 178 -13.22 0.99 11.00
CA TYR A 178 -12.10 1.52 11.77
C TYR A 178 -10.92 0.55 11.74
N PHE A 179 -9.74 1.04 11.40
CA PHE A 179 -8.50 0.29 11.48
C PHE A 179 -7.84 0.52 12.84
N ASP A 180 -7.76 -0.53 13.65
CA ASP A 180 -7.07 -0.51 14.95
C ASP A 180 -5.61 -0.91 14.77
N ILE A 181 -4.71 0.08 14.80
CA ILE A 181 -3.27 -0.11 14.64
C ILE A 181 -2.65 -0.97 15.75
N ASN A 182 -3.14 -0.87 16.99
CA ASN A 182 -2.62 -1.65 18.11
C ASN A 182 -3.00 -3.12 17.93
N LYS A 183 -4.26 -3.39 17.56
CA LYS A 183 -4.70 -4.74 17.24
C LYS A 183 -3.95 -5.31 16.04
N PHE A 184 -3.62 -4.48 15.05
CA PHE A 184 -2.79 -4.91 13.92
C PHE A 184 -1.39 -5.34 14.39
N GLN A 185 -0.73 -4.54 15.24
CA GLN A 185 0.55 -4.90 15.85
C GLN A 185 0.46 -6.18 16.70
N ASP A 186 -0.62 -6.36 17.46
CA ASP A 186 -0.86 -7.59 18.24
C ASP A 186 -1.00 -8.82 17.34
N GLU A 187 -1.67 -8.68 16.19
CA GLU A 187 -1.77 -9.76 15.20
C GLU A 187 -0.40 -10.09 14.58
N LEU A 188 0.43 -9.09 14.27
CA LEU A 188 1.81 -9.31 13.79
C LEU A 188 2.66 -10.04 14.83
N TYR A 189 2.54 -9.65 16.10
CA TYR A 189 3.31 -10.22 17.20
C TYR A 189 3.05 -11.73 17.38
N LYS A 190 1.84 -12.22 17.08
CA LYS A 190 1.51 -13.66 17.08
C LYS A 190 2.37 -14.50 16.12
N PHE A 191 2.99 -13.86 15.14
CA PHE A 191 3.86 -14.47 14.13
C PHE A 191 5.34 -14.14 14.34
N ASP A 192 5.71 -13.60 15.50
CA ASP A 192 7.07 -13.12 15.79
C ASP A 192 7.54 -12.06 14.78
N ILE A 193 6.61 -11.21 14.32
CA ILE A 193 6.88 -10.08 13.45
C ILE A 193 6.93 -8.82 14.30
N THR A 194 8.08 -8.16 14.32
CA THR A 194 8.26 -6.91 15.08
C THR A 194 7.83 -5.72 14.25
N CYS A 195 7.14 -4.75 14.85
CA CYS A 195 6.61 -3.60 14.14
C CYS A 195 6.73 -2.32 14.97
N ARG A 196 7.34 -1.28 14.39
CA ARG A 196 7.37 0.08 14.93
C ARG A 196 6.54 1.00 14.03
N VAL A 197 5.65 1.78 14.62
CA VAL A 197 4.71 2.65 13.90
C VAL A 197 5.20 4.10 13.96
N PHE A 198 5.19 4.75 12.80
CA PHE A 198 5.45 6.17 12.61
C PHE A 198 4.20 6.78 11.95
N ARG A 199 3.83 8.00 12.35
CA ARG A 199 2.65 8.69 11.81
C ARG A 199 3.10 9.85 10.91
N GLU A 200 2.60 9.88 9.69
CA GLU A 200 2.57 11.07 8.83
C GLU A 200 1.11 11.51 8.69
N ASP A 201 0.83 12.68 8.10
CA ASP A 201 -0.54 13.22 8.05
C ASP A 201 -1.54 12.30 7.32
N TRP A 202 -1.08 11.68 6.24
CA TRP A 202 -1.93 10.91 5.30
C TRP A 202 -1.74 9.40 5.36
N ARG A 203 -0.85 8.91 6.24
CA ARG A 203 -0.56 7.47 6.39
C ARG A 203 0.10 7.12 7.73
N TYR A 204 0.12 5.83 8.05
CA TYR A 204 1.08 5.25 8.98
C TYR A 204 2.22 4.58 8.21
N VAL A 205 3.46 4.80 8.65
CA VAL A 205 4.64 4.10 8.14
C VAL A 205 5.08 3.09 9.19
N LEU A 206 5.07 1.82 8.83
CA LEU A 206 5.42 0.71 9.71
C LEU A 206 6.82 0.22 9.33
N LEU A 207 7.76 0.25 10.27
CA LEU A 207 9.04 -0.42 10.14
C LEU A 207 8.91 -1.83 10.71
N ILE A 208 9.06 -2.83 9.85
CA ILE A 208 8.85 -4.22 10.18
C ILE A 208 10.19 -4.95 10.19
N ASP A 209 10.40 -5.77 11.22
CA ASP A 209 11.55 -6.68 11.30
C ASP A 209 12.92 -5.99 11.21
N GLU A 210 13.04 -4.82 11.85
CA GLU A 210 14.27 -4.00 11.92
C GLU A 210 15.52 -4.83 12.22
N TYR A 211 15.39 -5.84 13.08
CA TYR A 211 16.49 -6.68 13.56
C TYR A 211 16.37 -8.15 13.17
N ALA A 212 15.39 -8.53 12.34
CA ALA A 212 15.24 -9.92 11.95
C ALA A 212 16.35 -10.36 10.98
N PRO A 213 16.82 -11.63 11.04
CA PRO A 213 17.81 -12.16 10.11
C PRO A 213 17.37 -12.13 8.64
N THR A 214 16.05 -12.23 8.40
CA THR A 214 15.46 -12.13 7.05
C THR A 214 15.62 -10.74 6.43
N GLY A 215 15.81 -9.72 7.27
CA GLY A 215 15.97 -8.33 6.89
C GLY A 215 14.69 -7.50 6.94
N PRO A 216 14.82 -6.18 7.12
CA PRO A 216 13.70 -5.28 7.40
C PRO A 216 12.94 -4.89 6.14
N PHE A 217 11.68 -4.50 6.31
CA PHE A 217 10.86 -3.89 5.27
C PHE A 217 9.95 -2.81 5.86
N THR A 218 9.39 -1.96 5.01
CA THR A 218 8.40 -0.97 5.42
C THR A 218 7.02 -1.33 4.90
N MET A 219 5.99 -0.83 5.57
CA MET A 219 4.60 -0.89 5.12
C MET A 219 3.96 0.47 5.30
N ASP A 220 3.36 1.00 4.25
CA ASP A 220 2.55 2.20 4.29
C ASP A 220 1.08 1.80 4.43
N LEU A 221 0.44 2.24 5.51
CA LEU A 221 -1.01 2.18 5.71
C LEU A 221 -1.59 3.53 5.32
N ILE A 222 -2.06 3.62 4.08
CA ILE A 222 -2.52 4.84 3.44
C ILE A 222 -3.97 5.11 3.87
N GLU A 223 -4.20 6.29 4.42
CA GLU A 223 -5.52 6.70 4.88
C GLU A 223 -6.52 6.78 3.71
N PRO A 224 -7.82 6.53 3.95
CA PRO A 224 -8.88 6.66 2.95
C PRO A 224 -8.83 7.96 2.15
N HIS A 225 -8.52 9.07 2.81
CA HIS A 225 -8.42 10.35 2.14
C HIS A 225 -7.18 10.43 1.24
N GLY A 226 -6.04 9.89 1.67
CA GLY A 226 -4.81 9.77 0.86
C GLY A 226 -5.07 9.12 -0.50
N ALA A 227 -6.01 8.18 -0.57
CA ALA A 227 -6.42 7.50 -1.80
C ALA A 227 -7.13 8.40 -2.84
N LEU A 228 -7.69 9.54 -2.43
CA LEU A 228 -8.49 10.43 -3.27
C LEU A 228 -7.65 11.37 -4.14
N THR A 229 -6.34 11.44 -3.89
CA THR A 229 -5.47 12.47 -4.47
C THR A 229 -4.26 11.83 -5.12
N HIS A 230 -3.94 12.27 -6.34
CA HIS A 230 -2.76 11.83 -7.06
C HIS A 230 -1.99 13.01 -7.63
N ASP A 231 -0.68 13.04 -7.40
CA ASP A 231 0.23 13.97 -8.06
C ASP A 231 0.72 13.41 -9.40
N ARG A 232 0.84 12.07 -9.54
CA ARG A 232 1.31 11.36 -10.74
C ARG A 232 0.60 10.03 -10.93
N ILE A 233 0.22 9.72 -12.18
CA ILE A 233 -0.42 8.45 -12.52
C ILE A 233 0.61 7.50 -13.15
N ASP A 234 1.13 6.57 -12.36
CA ASP A 234 2.09 5.56 -12.79
C ASP A 234 1.36 4.27 -13.24
N PHE A 235 0.79 4.28 -14.45
CA PHE A 235 -0.12 3.25 -14.96
C PHE A 235 0.46 1.83 -15.08
N ASP A 236 1.75 1.67 -15.39
CA ASP A 236 2.37 0.34 -15.52
C ASP A 236 3.08 -0.13 -14.24
N VAL A 237 3.38 0.81 -13.34
CA VAL A 237 4.33 0.59 -12.25
C VAL A 237 3.61 0.36 -10.93
N ASN A 238 2.50 1.06 -10.67
CA ASN A 238 1.80 1.00 -9.37
C ASN A 238 0.27 0.80 -9.50
N ASN A 239 -0.21 0.26 -10.63
CA ASN A 239 -1.64 0.13 -10.88
C ASN A 239 -2.23 -1.21 -10.45
N LEU A 240 -1.41 -2.23 -10.12
CA LEU A 240 -1.92 -3.56 -9.75
C LEU A 240 -2.34 -3.60 -8.28
N SER A 241 -3.44 -4.30 -8.00
CA SER A 241 -3.97 -4.43 -6.64
C SER A 241 -4.41 -5.85 -6.29
N LEU A 242 -4.33 -6.18 -5.00
CA LEU A 242 -4.83 -7.43 -4.42
C LEU A 242 -5.88 -7.13 -3.35
N GLU A 243 -6.94 -7.93 -3.35
CA GLU A 243 -8.12 -7.78 -2.49
C GLU A 243 -8.51 -9.12 -1.87
N LYS A 244 -9.17 -9.07 -0.71
CA LYS A 244 -9.57 -10.25 0.06
C LYS A 244 -10.50 -11.16 -0.74
N ASP A 245 -10.31 -12.47 -0.60
CA ASP A 245 -11.14 -13.54 -1.20
C ASP A 245 -11.12 -13.58 -2.73
N TYR A 246 -10.07 -13.01 -3.33
CA TYR A 246 -9.75 -13.09 -4.75
C TYR A 246 -8.43 -13.86 -4.99
N PRO A 247 -8.38 -15.17 -4.67
CA PRO A 247 -7.14 -15.96 -4.62
C PRO A 247 -6.46 -16.18 -5.97
N ARG A 248 -7.10 -15.85 -7.08
CA ARG A 248 -6.57 -16.06 -8.43
C ARG A 248 -6.71 -14.82 -9.32
N GLU A 249 -7.29 -13.76 -8.79
CA GLU A 249 -7.64 -12.56 -9.51
C GLU A 249 -6.73 -11.42 -9.10
N ILE A 250 -6.45 -10.52 -10.04
CA ILE A 250 -5.68 -9.31 -9.80
C ILE A 250 -6.50 -8.12 -10.27
N GLY A 251 -6.59 -7.11 -9.41
CA GLY A 251 -7.31 -5.87 -9.69
C GLY A 251 -6.38 -4.82 -10.31
N MET A 252 -7.00 -3.76 -10.80
CA MET A 252 -6.29 -2.54 -11.17
C MET A 252 -6.89 -1.35 -10.45
N ARG A 253 -6.04 -0.51 -9.88
CA ARG A 253 -6.45 0.71 -9.18
C ARG A 253 -7.14 1.71 -10.09
N ILE A 254 -6.69 1.81 -11.34
CA ILE A 254 -7.17 2.76 -12.34
C ILE A 254 -7.60 1.98 -13.56
N ASP A 255 -8.83 2.25 -14.00
CA ASP A 255 -9.29 1.79 -15.29
C ASP A 255 -8.59 2.55 -16.42
N ILE A 256 -7.72 1.82 -17.10
CA ILE A 256 -7.03 2.18 -18.35
C ILE A 256 -7.39 1.22 -19.48
N THR A 257 -8.53 0.56 -19.36
CA THR A 257 -9.12 -0.23 -20.44
C THR A 257 -10.02 0.60 -21.34
N GLU A 258 -10.12 1.92 -21.07
CA GLU A 258 -10.94 2.88 -21.80
C GLU A 258 -10.13 4.09 -22.31
N SER A 259 -10.60 4.69 -23.41
CA SER A 259 -9.99 5.86 -24.06
C SER A 259 -9.69 7.02 -23.08
N PRO A 260 -8.56 7.76 -23.21
CA PRO A 260 -7.62 7.80 -24.33
C PRO A 260 -6.39 6.89 -24.20
N TYR A 261 -6.26 6.14 -23.10
CA TYR A 261 -5.13 5.23 -22.86
C TYR A 261 -5.65 3.81 -22.70
N PHE A 262 -5.16 2.87 -23.53
CA PHE A 262 -5.58 1.48 -23.50
C PHE A 262 -4.39 0.57 -23.18
N ILE A 263 -4.35 0.01 -21.97
CA ILE A 263 -3.36 -1.02 -21.59
C ILE A 263 -4.12 -2.17 -20.92
N GLU A 264 -4.07 -3.36 -21.53
CA GLU A 264 -4.66 -4.55 -20.92
C GLU A 264 -3.79 -5.01 -19.75
N LEU A 265 -4.41 -5.56 -18.69
CA LEU A 265 -3.72 -6.19 -17.56
C LEU A 265 -2.63 -7.18 -18.01
N GLU A 266 -2.93 -7.97 -19.03
CA GLU A 266 -1.99 -8.92 -19.61
C GLU A 266 -0.75 -8.22 -20.18
N THR A 267 -0.91 -7.08 -20.85
CA THR A 267 0.19 -6.23 -21.32
C THR A 267 1.00 -5.68 -20.16
N ILE A 268 0.35 -5.25 -19.07
CA ILE A 268 1.05 -4.80 -17.85
C ILE A 268 1.93 -5.93 -17.31
N ILE A 269 1.40 -7.16 -17.22
CA ILE A 269 2.16 -8.30 -16.72
C ILE A 269 3.33 -8.65 -17.65
N GLU A 270 3.14 -8.64 -18.96
CA GLU A 270 4.22 -8.87 -19.92
C GLU A 270 5.31 -7.79 -19.83
N ASN A 271 4.92 -6.52 -19.72
CA ASN A 271 5.81 -5.38 -19.49
C ASN A 271 6.61 -5.55 -18.21
N ILE A 272 5.94 -5.94 -17.12
CA ILE A 272 6.62 -6.26 -15.86
C ILE A 272 7.60 -7.39 -16.14
N LYS A 273 7.17 -8.59 -16.54
CA LYS A 273 8.04 -9.76 -16.76
C LYS A 273 9.26 -9.46 -17.65
N SER A 274 9.10 -8.62 -18.67
CA SER A 274 10.18 -8.19 -19.58
C SER A 274 11.02 -7.01 -19.09
N LYS A 275 10.68 -6.41 -17.95
CA LYS A 275 11.27 -5.18 -17.39
C LYS A 275 11.18 -3.98 -18.33
N HIS A 276 10.15 -3.95 -19.16
CA HIS A 276 9.83 -2.86 -20.08
C HIS A 276 8.64 -2.07 -19.55
N PHE A 277 8.89 -1.15 -18.62
CA PHE A 277 7.84 -0.35 -18.00
C PHE A 277 7.48 0.87 -18.87
N GLN A 278 6.20 1.08 -19.16
CA GLN A 278 5.73 2.32 -19.76
C GLN A 278 5.28 3.28 -18.66
N VAL A 279 6.06 4.32 -18.43
CA VAL A 279 5.65 5.42 -17.56
C VAL A 279 5.05 6.51 -18.43
N LEU A 280 3.73 6.71 -18.34
CA LEU A 280 3.12 7.91 -18.91
C LEU A 280 3.53 9.08 -18.02
N ARG A 281 4.36 9.97 -18.57
CA ARG A 281 4.69 11.24 -17.94
C ARG A 281 3.44 12.12 -17.90
N PRO A 282 3.39 13.15 -17.04
CA PRO A 282 2.38 14.20 -17.15
C PRO A 282 2.26 14.67 -18.60
N ILE A 283 1.06 15.08 -19.01
CA ILE A 283 0.90 15.88 -20.23
C ILE A 283 1.66 17.18 -19.96
N ASP A 284 2.94 17.21 -20.33
CA ASP A 284 3.72 18.44 -20.39
C ASP A 284 2.91 19.40 -21.27
N LYS A 285 2.42 20.49 -20.67
CA LYS A 285 1.90 21.62 -21.44
C LYS A 285 2.99 21.99 -22.47
N PRO A 286 2.64 22.18 -23.75
CA PRO A 286 3.62 22.65 -24.72
C PRO A 286 3.96 24.10 -24.37
N THR A 287 5.15 24.34 -23.83
CA THR A 287 5.80 25.64 -23.89
C THR A 287 7.06 25.51 -24.74
N SER A 288 6.84 25.71 -26.04
CA SER A 288 7.69 26.45 -26.98
C SER A 288 9.17 26.62 -26.63
N HIS A 289 10.03 26.14 -27.53
CA HIS A 289 11.29 26.77 -27.96
C HIS A 289 12.15 27.49 -26.90
N ARG A 290 13.31 26.92 -26.56
CA ARG A 290 14.61 27.32 -27.12
C ARG A 290 15.75 26.55 -26.46
N SER A 291 16.68 26.17 -27.32
CA SER A 291 18.06 25.73 -27.08
C SER A 291 18.78 26.55 -26.01
N TYR A 292 19.62 25.92 -25.20
CA TYR A 292 21.09 25.89 -25.30
C TYR A 292 21.64 24.73 -24.46
#